data_AF-A0A6A6TD50-F1
#
_entry.id   AF-A0A6A6TD50-F1
#
_cell.length_a   1.000
_cell.length_b   1.000
_cell.length_c   1.000
_cell.angle_alpha   90.00
_cell.angle_beta   90.00
_cell.angle_gamma   90.00
#
_symmetry.space_group_name_H-M   'P 1'
#
loop_
_entity.id
_entity.type
_entity.pdbx_description
1 polymer ?
#
loop_
_entity_poly.entity_id
_entity_poly.type
_entity_poly.pdbx_seq_one_letter_code
_entity_poly.pdbx_strand_id
1 'polypeptide(L)'
;MSSPYFQQLATETRRARVNLCSQLNEQHRQLNEFSDAKVNLHEVTEFYRWGYLSDSSLVEANAAYAKASCKEFSERLLTLPRELRDMIYGQLWNRDPPPLGQMVWPNRAHTWQTRCSGPPCMCLEHLPHFIDLNFVGAQVAYEMLEALKRVAAKYIRDYTVNAGELQNFCTADVFHVGMTREEVLRRMDLTISMGQFVYGDEKTLEETQAILEEDIEEATGLLQQMPFEKPRAVTFNITHDHAKAVNLAQVLQSLQPTFEALRDKGFQMRLHYINHNLEIDWQLGSAVWDWSVEEWRTNMRKLGDLNVGFPLHVQDAQDPEKTLTEEQFKNQDPTWDIIARHLYGVNMDM
;
A
#
# COMPACT_ATOMS: atom_id res chain seq x y z
N MET A 1 -4.25 32.86 50.64
CA MET A 1 -4.64 31.62 51.34
C MET A 1 -5.48 30.79 50.37
N SER A 2 -5.01 29.63 49.94
CA SER A 2 -5.79 28.75 49.08
C SER A 2 -6.91 28.10 49.90
N SER A 3 -8.16 28.16 49.41
CA SER A 3 -9.31 27.56 50.09
C SER A 3 -9.09 26.06 50.29
N PRO A 4 -9.41 25.49 51.47
CA PRO A 4 -9.34 24.05 51.75
C PRO A 4 -10.01 23.19 50.67
N TYR A 5 -11.06 23.71 50.04
CA TYR A 5 -11.76 23.07 48.92
C TYR A 5 -10.84 22.79 47.72
N PHE A 6 -9.99 23.74 47.34
CA PHE A 6 -9.07 23.55 46.20
C PHE A 6 -7.95 22.56 46.53
N GLN A 7 -7.54 22.48 47.80
CA GLN A 7 -6.56 21.48 48.23
C GLN A 7 -7.16 20.06 48.19
N GLN A 8 -8.43 19.91 48.58
CA GLN A 8 -9.13 18.64 48.48
C GLN A 8 -9.33 18.21 47.01
N LEU A 9 -9.80 19.11 46.16
CA LEU A 9 -10.01 18.83 44.73
C LEU A 9 -8.71 18.45 44.01
N ALA A 10 -7.61 19.15 44.30
CA ALA A 10 -6.30 18.81 43.76
C ALA A 10 -5.83 17.43 44.22
N THR A 11 -6.11 17.06 45.47
CA THR A 11 -5.76 15.74 46.02
C THR A 11 -6.57 14.63 45.37
N GLU A 12 -7.88 14.83 45.19
CA GLU A 12 -8.77 13.88 44.51
C GLU A 12 -8.38 13.70 43.04
N THR A 13 -8.10 14.79 42.33
CA THR A 13 -7.64 14.76 40.94
C THR A 13 -6.31 14.01 40.81
N ARG A 14 -5.37 14.21 41.73
CA ARG A 14 -4.09 13.48 41.76
C ARG A 14 -4.31 12.00 42.00
N ARG A 15 -5.19 11.61 42.93
CA ARG A 15 -5.54 10.21 43.21
C ARG A 15 -6.20 9.55 42.00
N ALA A 16 -7.15 10.22 41.36
CA ALA A 16 -7.81 9.73 40.16
C ALA A 16 -6.80 9.50 39.01
N ARG A 17 -5.87 10.44 38.81
CA ARG A 17 -4.81 10.30 37.80
C ARG A 17 -3.87 9.11 38.08
N VAL A 18 -3.46 8.91 39.34
CA VAL A 18 -2.62 7.77 39.73
C VAL A 18 -3.35 6.45 39.50
N ASN A 19 -4.62 6.36 39.88
CA ASN A 19 -5.44 5.16 39.65
C ASN A 19 -5.60 4.85 38.17
N LEU A 20 -5.87 5.88 37.34
CA LEU A 20 -6.00 5.71 35.89
C LEU A 20 -4.68 5.26 35.25
N CYS A 21 -3.53 5.84 35.64
CA CYS A 21 -2.22 5.39 35.17
C CYS A 21 -1.94 3.93 35.57
N SER A 22 -2.31 3.52 36.78
CA SER A 22 -2.16 2.13 37.23
C SER A 22 -3.00 1.17 36.38
N GLN A 23 -4.25 1.53 36.07
CA GLN A 23 -5.14 0.72 35.23
C GLN A 23 -4.62 0.62 33.79
N LEU A 24 -4.14 1.73 33.22
CA LEU A 24 -3.54 1.74 31.89
C LEU A 24 -2.28 0.87 31.81
N ASN A 25 -1.41 0.92 32.81
CA ASN A 25 -0.21 0.09 32.87
C ASN A 25 -0.54 -1.40 32.97
N GLU A 26 -1.57 -1.76 33.75
CA GLU A 26 -2.01 -3.15 33.86
C GLU A 26 -2.64 -3.66 32.56
N GLN A 27 -3.47 -2.86 31.89
CA GLN A 27 -4.00 -3.20 30.57
C GLN A 27 -2.89 -3.33 29.53
N HIS A 28 -1.88 -2.45 29.57
CA HIS A 28 -0.72 -2.54 28.68
C HIS A 28 0.11 -3.81 28.92
N ARG A 29 0.33 -4.18 30.19
CA ARG A 29 0.98 -5.44 30.57
C ARG A 29 0.23 -6.65 30.02
N GLN A 30 -1.09 -6.70 30.23
CA GLN A 30 -1.94 -7.78 29.71
C GLN A 30 -1.87 -7.85 28.18
N LEU A 31 -1.93 -6.71 27.48
CA LEU A 31 -1.80 -6.65 26.02
C LEU A 31 -0.44 -7.17 25.53
N ASN A 32 0.64 -6.92 26.27
CA ASN A 32 1.97 -7.43 25.93
C ASN A 32 2.08 -8.94 26.20
N GLU A 33 1.56 -9.43 27.32
CA GLU A 33 1.49 -10.87 27.61
C GLU A 33 0.68 -11.63 26.53
N PHE A 34 -0.44 -11.07 26.08
CA PHE A 34 -1.19 -11.62 24.94
C PHE A 34 -0.42 -11.54 23.61
N SER A 35 0.40 -10.51 23.42
CA SER A 35 1.24 -10.37 22.23
C SER A 35 2.33 -11.43 22.20
N ASP A 36 3.04 -11.62 23.32
CA ASP A 36 4.12 -12.61 23.45
C ASP A 36 3.58 -14.03 23.32
N ALA A 37 2.44 -14.31 23.95
CA ALA A 37 1.73 -15.57 23.78
C ALA A 37 1.35 -15.82 22.31
N LYS A 38 0.97 -14.77 21.57
CA LYS A 38 0.65 -14.87 20.14
C LYS A 38 1.90 -15.03 19.26
N VAL A 39 3.02 -14.37 19.56
CA VAL A 39 4.27 -14.57 18.80
C VAL A 39 4.71 -16.03 18.96
N ASN A 40 4.70 -16.55 20.18
CA ASN A 40 4.95 -17.96 20.44
C ASN A 40 3.96 -18.87 19.70
N LEU A 41 2.67 -18.50 19.69
CA LEU A 41 1.65 -19.25 18.93
C LEU A 41 1.91 -19.18 17.42
N HIS A 42 2.34 -18.05 16.88
CA HIS A 42 2.60 -17.87 15.45
C HIS A 42 3.84 -18.62 15.01
N GLU A 43 4.92 -18.61 15.80
CA GLU A 43 6.11 -19.45 15.59
C GLU A 43 5.75 -20.93 15.62
N VAL A 44 4.91 -21.35 16.58
CA VAL A 44 4.41 -22.72 16.67
C VAL A 44 3.51 -23.05 15.47
N THR A 45 2.64 -22.13 15.03
CA THR A 45 1.72 -22.36 13.90
C THR A 45 2.45 -22.36 12.56
N GLU A 46 3.43 -21.48 12.34
CA GLU A 46 4.34 -21.50 11.18
C GLU A 46 5.16 -22.80 11.19
N PHE A 47 5.72 -23.20 12.33
CA PHE A 47 6.43 -24.48 12.49
C PHE A 47 5.54 -25.69 12.12
N TYR A 48 4.27 -25.72 12.55
CA TYR A 48 3.31 -26.77 12.15
C TYR A 48 2.81 -26.64 10.70
N ARG A 49 2.81 -25.43 10.11
CA ARG A 49 2.39 -25.18 8.72
C ARG A 49 3.41 -25.73 7.71
N TRP A 50 4.68 -25.87 8.09
CA TRP A 50 5.76 -26.29 7.21
C TRP A 50 6.19 -27.76 7.35
N GLY A 51 5.72 -28.50 8.36
CA GLY A 51 6.08 -29.91 8.46
C GLY A 51 5.32 -30.70 9.53
N TYR A 52 4.58 -31.72 9.09
CA TYR A 52 4.23 -32.92 9.85
C TYR A 52 3.53 -32.68 11.20
N LEU A 53 2.19 -32.62 11.12
CA LEU A 53 1.16 -32.94 12.13
C LEU A 53 0.09 -31.84 12.18
N SER A 54 -0.63 -31.66 11.08
CA SER A 54 -1.90 -30.93 11.06
C SER A 54 -2.98 -31.80 11.68
N ASP A 55 -2.98 -31.92 13.01
CA ASP A 55 -4.23 -32.28 13.67
C ASP A 55 -5.19 -31.10 13.49
N SER A 56 -5.93 -31.14 12.39
CA SER A 56 -6.92 -30.11 12.01
C SER A 56 -7.83 -29.75 13.17
N SER A 57 -8.12 -30.71 14.05
CA SER A 57 -8.95 -30.49 15.24
C SER A 57 -8.33 -29.53 16.25
N LEU A 58 -6.99 -29.57 16.45
CA LEU A 58 -6.30 -28.67 17.37
C LEU A 58 -6.24 -27.24 16.81
N VAL A 59 -6.01 -27.10 15.50
CA VAL A 59 -6.00 -25.80 14.83
C VAL A 59 -7.39 -25.15 14.89
N GLU A 60 -8.43 -25.92 14.62
CA GLU A 60 -9.82 -25.46 14.74
C GLU A 60 -10.19 -25.08 16.18
N ALA A 61 -9.83 -25.90 17.16
CA ALA A 61 -10.06 -25.61 18.57
C ALA A 61 -9.34 -24.32 19.00
N ASN A 62 -8.06 -24.17 18.64
CA ASN A 62 -7.29 -22.96 18.94
C ASN A 62 -7.90 -21.71 18.30
N ALA A 63 -8.33 -21.80 17.04
CA ALA A 63 -9.00 -20.71 16.36
C ALA A 63 -10.33 -20.34 17.05
N ALA A 64 -11.11 -21.34 17.48
CA ALA A 64 -12.36 -21.12 18.21
C ALA A 64 -12.13 -20.43 19.57
N TYR A 65 -11.14 -20.89 20.36
CA TYR A 65 -10.79 -20.26 21.63
C TYR A 65 -10.27 -18.83 21.45
N ALA A 66 -9.41 -18.61 20.46
CA ALA A 66 -8.89 -17.28 20.15
C ALA A 66 -10.02 -16.31 19.75
N LYS A 67 -10.96 -16.75 18.90
CA LYS A 67 -12.14 -15.96 18.53
C LYS A 67 -13.02 -15.64 19.74
N ALA A 68 -13.31 -16.63 20.59
CA ALA A 68 -14.11 -16.43 21.80
C ALA A 68 -13.48 -15.42 22.75
N SER A 69 -12.17 -15.56 23.02
CA SER A 69 -11.42 -14.64 23.88
C SER A 69 -11.36 -13.22 23.31
N CYS A 70 -11.11 -13.07 22.00
CA CYS A 70 -11.10 -11.77 21.34
C CYS A 70 -12.47 -11.08 21.39
N LYS A 71 -13.57 -11.83 21.25
CA LYS A 71 -14.94 -11.30 21.37
C LYS A 71 -15.23 -10.80 22.77
N GLU A 72 -14.92 -11.60 23.79
CA GLU A 72 -15.11 -11.20 25.20
C GLU A 72 -14.27 -9.96 25.55
N PHE A 73 -13.04 -9.88 25.05
CA PHE A 73 -12.23 -8.66 25.19
C PHE A 73 -12.86 -7.47 24.47
N SER A 74 -13.35 -7.66 23.25
CA SER A 74 -13.98 -6.62 22.43
C SER A 74 -15.24 -6.05 23.10
N GLU A 75 -16.07 -6.90 23.70
CA GLU A 75 -17.26 -6.47 24.46
C GLU A 75 -16.87 -5.55 25.63
N ARG A 76 -15.84 -5.94 26.40
CA ARG A 76 -15.30 -5.11 27.49
C ARG A 76 -14.68 -3.83 26.97
N LEU A 77 -13.94 -3.90 25.87
CA LEU A 77 -13.30 -2.76 25.22
C LEU A 77 -14.33 -1.71 24.82
N LEU A 78 -15.48 -2.14 24.25
CA LEU A 78 -16.58 -1.26 23.85
C LEU A 78 -17.28 -0.55 25.03
N THR A 79 -17.10 -1.00 26.27
CA THR A 79 -17.59 -0.28 27.46
C THR A 79 -16.76 0.97 27.79
N LEU A 80 -15.53 1.07 27.27
CA LEU A 80 -14.67 2.23 27.48
C LEU A 80 -15.15 3.40 26.60
N PRO A 81 -14.92 4.67 27.00
CA PRO A 81 -15.08 5.83 26.12
C PRO A 81 -14.24 5.70 24.83
N ARG A 82 -14.75 6.27 23.73
CA ARG A 82 -14.14 6.19 22.39
C ARG A 82 -12.67 6.62 22.39
N GLU A 83 -12.33 7.64 23.18
CA GLU A 83 -10.99 8.20 23.28
C GLU A 83 -9.99 7.21 23.86
N LEU A 84 -10.38 6.45 24.90
CA LEU A 84 -9.54 5.41 25.48
C LEU A 84 -9.36 4.23 24.52
N ARG A 85 -10.42 3.88 23.79
CA ARG A 85 -10.35 2.87 22.74
C ARG A 85 -9.37 3.27 21.65
N ASP A 86 -9.48 4.50 21.14
CA ASP A 86 -8.55 5.07 20.16
C ASP A 86 -7.09 5.03 20.61
N MET A 87 -6.81 5.28 21.90
CA MET A 87 -5.47 5.15 22.46
C MET A 87 -4.97 3.70 22.39
N ILE A 88 -5.81 2.73 22.76
CA ILE A 88 -5.49 1.29 22.67
C ILE A 88 -5.23 0.90 21.21
N TYR A 89 -6.06 1.37 20.29
CA TYR A 89 -5.95 1.06 18.86
C TYR A 89 -4.67 1.64 18.25
N GLY A 90 -4.35 2.88 18.60
CA GLY A 90 -3.07 3.49 18.24
C GLY A 90 -1.89 2.68 18.77
N GLN A 91 -1.94 2.19 20.00
CA GLN A 91 -0.88 1.35 20.57
C GLN A 91 -0.72 0.02 19.81
N LEU A 92 -1.82 -0.63 19.41
CA LEU A 92 -1.77 -1.88 18.64
C LEU A 92 -1.08 -1.68 17.27
N TRP A 93 -1.39 -0.59 16.58
CA TRP A 93 -0.77 -0.26 15.29
C TRP A 93 0.67 0.23 15.40
N ASN A 94 1.03 0.85 16.53
CA ASN A 94 2.37 1.36 16.77
C ASN A 94 3.35 0.32 17.34
N ARG A 95 2.97 -0.97 17.40
CA ARG A 95 3.87 -2.07 17.77
C ARG A 95 5.06 -2.14 16.81
N ASP A 96 6.18 -2.70 17.28
CA ASP A 96 7.39 -2.90 16.49
C ASP A 96 7.62 -4.41 16.25
N PRO A 97 7.57 -4.91 15.00
CA PRO A 97 7.21 -4.17 13.78
C PRO A 97 5.71 -3.88 13.71
N PRO A 98 5.29 -2.82 13.00
CA PRO A 98 3.89 -2.49 12.83
C PRO A 98 3.20 -3.61 12.02
N PRO A 99 2.02 -4.08 12.43
CA PRO A 99 1.31 -5.21 11.80
C PRO A 99 0.63 -4.83 10.47
N LEU A 100 1.25 -3.95 9.69
CA LEU A 100 0.73 -3.42 8.43
C LEU A 100 1.11 -4.30 7.23
N GLY A 101 2.24 -5.00 7.33
CA GLY A 101 2.79 -5.76 6.20
C GLY A 101 1.81 -6.77 5.62
N GLN A 102 1.10 -7.51 6.48
CA GLN A 102 0.11 -8.51 6.06
C GLN A 102 -1.11 -7.91 5.35
N MET A 103 -1.45 -6.65 5.65
CA MET A 103 -2.58 -5.95 5.06
C MET A 103 -2.21 -5.27 3.74
N VAL A 104 -0.99 -4.73 3.64
CA VAL A 104 -0.52 -4.02 2.45
C VAL A 104 0.05 -4.98 1.40
N TRP A 105 0.75 -6.03 1.84
CA TRP A 105 1.36 -7.06 1.00
C TRP A 105 0.92 -8.46 1.47
N PRO A 106 -0.33 -8.88 1.18
CA PRO A 106 -0.76 -10.23 1.51
C PRO A 106 0.17 -11.25 0.83
N ASN A 107 0.79 -12.13 1.63
CA ASN A 107 1.88 -13.01 1.21
C ASN A 107 1.56 -14.01 0.08
N ARG A 108 0.33 -14.06 -0.43
CA ARG A 108 -0.15 -15.03 -1.45
C ARG A 108 -1.29 -14.42 -2.25
N ALA A 109 -1.64 -15.06 -3.37
CA ALA A 109 -2.70 -14.79 -4.35
C ALA A 109 -4.14 -14.61 -3.79
N HIS A 110 -4.30 -13.90 -2.68
CA HIS A 110 -5.56 -13.46 -2.15
C HIS A 110 -6.07 -12.35 -3.05
N THR A 111 -6.92 -12.74 -3.98
CA THR A 111 -7.73 -11.79 -4.73
C THR A 111 -8.81 -11.25 -3.82
N TRP A 112 -8.81 -9.93 -3.67
CA TRP A 112 -9.87 -9.22 -2.98
C TRP A 112 -11.15 -9.32 -3.81
N GLN A 113 -12.04 -10.24 -3.44
CA GLN A 113 -13.25 -10.51 -4.21
C GLN A 113 -14.33 -9.46 -3.89
N THR A 114 -14.85 -8.80 -4.93
CA THR A 114 -15.97 -7.84 -4.83
C THR A 114 -17.30 -8.48 -4.41
N ARG A 115 -17.46 -9.79 -4.61
CA ARG A 115 -18.71 -10.54 -4.35
C ARG A 115 -18.56 -11.58 -3.25
N CYS A 116 -17.88 -11.23 -2.18
CA CYS A 116 -17.81 -12.09 -1.01
C CYS A 116 -19.14 -12.05 -0.23
N SER A 117 -19.68 -13.22 0.14
CA SER A 117 -20.94 -13.37 0.90
C SER A 117 -20.86 -12.89 2.36
N GLY A 118 -19.69 -12.43 2.80
CA GLY A 118 -19.42 -12.10 4.18
C GLY A 118 -18.95 -13.30 5.00
N PRO A 119 -18.70 -13.09 6.29
CA PRO A 119 -18.01 -14.05 7.15
C PRO A 119 -18.87 -15.28 7.49
N PRO A 120 -18.26 -16.47 7.67
CA PRO A 120 -16.82 -16.73 7.54
C PRO A 120 -16.37 -16.73 6.07
N CYS A 121 -15.35 -15.94 5.74
CA CYS A 121 -14.81 -15.83 4.39
C CYS A 121 -13.28 -15.79 4.41
N MET A 122 -12.67 -16.23 3.31
CA MET A 122 -11.21 -16.24 3.15
C MET A 122 -10.61 -14.83 3.03
N CYS A 123 -11.43 -13.82 2.74
CA CYS A 123 -10.99 -12.42 2.61
C CYS A 123 -10.39 -11.87 3.90
N LEU A 124 -10.72 -12.44 5.06
CA LEU A 124 -10.28 -11.95 6.37
C LEU A 124 -9.10 -12.75 6.95
N GLU A 125 -8.80 -13.94 6.42
CA GLU A 125 -7.84 -14.87 7.03
C GLU A 125 -6.40 -14.35 7.11
N HIS A 126 -6.02 -13.46 6.19
CA HIS A 126 -4.70 -12.85 6.15
C HIS A 126 -4.60 -11.57 6.98
N LEU A 127 -5.72 -11.06 7.49
CA LEU A 127 -5.74 -9.85 8.29
C LEU A 127 -5.28 -10.13 9.73
N PRO A 128 -4.67 -9.14 10.41
CA PRO A 128 -4.47 -9.24 11.84
C PRO A 128 -5.79 -9.49 12.57
N HIS A 129 -5.81 -10.45 13.51
CA HIS A 129 -7.02 -10.82 14.25
C HIS A 129 -7.75 -9.63 14.90
N PHE A 130 -7.07 -8.54 15.24
CA PHE A 130 -7.70 -7.38 15.87
C PHE A 130 -8.46 -6.48 14.87
N ILE A 131 -8.38 -6.76 13.56
CA ILE A 131 -9.25 -6.16 12.53
C ILE A 131 -10.12 -7.20 11.81
N ASP A 132 -9.91 -8.50 12.05
CA ASP A 132 -10.80 -9.55 11.56
C ASP A 132 -12.10 -9.56 12.39
N LEU A 133 -13.21 -9.26 11.74
CA LEU A 133 -14.51 -9.20 12.40
C LEU A 133 -14.95 -10.55 12.99
N ASN A 134 -14.41 -11.68 12.52
CA ASN A 134 -14.66 -12.99 13.13
C ASN A 134 -14.11 -13.07 14.57
N PHE A 135 -13.09 -12.27 14.88
CA PHE A 135 -12.43 -12.23 16.18
C PHE A 135 -12.95 -11.09 17.06
N VAL A 136 -13.11 -9.88 16.52
CA VAL A 136 -13.42 -8.69 17.32
C VAL A 136 -14.83 -8.12 17.12
N GLY A 137 -15.56 -8.62 16.12
CA GLY A 137 -16.85 -8.07 15.71
C GLY A 137 -16.73 -6.81 14.86
N ALA A 138 -17.81 -6.47 14.16
CA ALA A 138 -17.80 -5.42 13.13
C ALA A 138 -17.45 -4.03 13.69
N GLN A 139 -17.98 -3.67 14.87
CA GLN A 139 -17.74 -2.33 15.44
C GLN A 139 -16.27 -2.13 15.79
N VAL A 140 -15.64 -3.08 16.48
CA VAL A 140 -14.21 -2.97 16.82
C VAL A 140 -13.35 -3.02 15.56
N ALA A 141 -13.64 -3.91 14.61
CA ALA A 141 -12.92 -3.96 13.34
C ALA A 141 -12.97 -2.61 12.58
N TYR A 142 -14.16 -2.01 12.45
CA TYR A 142 -14.35 -0.68 11.88
C TYR A 142 -13.51 0.38 12.62
N GLU A 143 -13.62 0.41 13.94
CA GLU A 143 -12.91 1.36 14.79
C GLU A 143 -11.37 1.22 14.68
N MET A 144 -10.86 0.01 14.41
CA MET A 144 -9.42 -0.23 14.17
C MET A 144 -8.97 0.34 12.84
N LEU A 145 -9.77 0.17 11.79
CA LEU A 145 -9.47 0.70 10.46
C LEU A 145 -9.49 2.23 10.47
N GLU A 146 -10.36 2.85 11.28
CA GLU A 146 -10.31 4.31 11.52
C GLU A 146 -9.04 4.74 12.26
N ALA A 147 -8.57 3.96 13.24
CA ALA A 147 -7.30 4.22 13.90
C ALA A 147 -6.12 4.07 12.92
N LEU A 148 -6.15 3.04 12.07
CA LEU A 148 -5.16 2.77 11.04
C LEU A 148 -5.02 3.94 10.07
N LYS A 149 -6.12 4.52 9.57
CA LYS A 149 -6.13 5.72 8.69
C LYS A 149 -5.26 6.86 9.23
N ARG A 150 -5.12 6.97 10.56
CA ARG A 150 -4.34 8.03 11.22
C ARG A 150 -2.85 7.72 11.31
N VAL A 151 -2.47 6.44 11.32
CA VAL A 151 -1.10 5.99 11.62
C VAL A 151 -0.40 5.31 10.44
N ALA A 152 -1.13 4.79 9.44
CA ALA A 152 -0.55 4.03 8.32
C ALA A 152 0.58 4.79 7.62
N ALA A 153 0.33 6.05 7.27
CA ALA A 153 1.29 6.93 6.58
C ALA A 153 2.58 7.24 7.37
N LYS A 154 2.62 6.95 8.68
CA LYS A 154 3.85 7.06 9.50
C LYS A 154 4.83 5.93 9.22
N TYR A 155 4.31 4.76 8.86
CA TYR A 155 5.08 3.52 8.76
C TYR A 155 5.31 3.09 7.33
N ILE A 156 4.33 3.34 6.46
CA ILE A 156 4.39 2.98 5.06
C ILE A 156 4.02 4.23 4.26
N ARG A 157 4.90 4.62 3.34
CA ARG A 157 4.70 5.80 2.50
C ARG A 157 3.74 5.50 1.36
N ASP A 158 3.98 4.39 0.69
CA ASP A 158 3.35 3.97 -0.53
C ASP A 158 2.74 2.57 -0.42
N TYR A 159 1.66 2.32 -1.16
CA TYR A 159 1.10 0.99 -1.30
C TYR A 159 0.91 0.65 -2.77
N THR A 160 1.17 -0.62 -3.11
CA THR A 160 1.09 -1.09 -4.49
C THR A 160 -0.24 -1.78 -4.75
N VAL A 161 -0.87 -1.46 -5.88
CA VAL A 161 -2.08 -2.11 -6.40
C VAL A 161 -1.81 -2.50 -7.84
N ASN A 162 -2.10 -3.74 -8.22
CA ASN A 162 -2.08 -4.13 -9.63
C ASN A 162 -3.22 -3.43 -10.35
N ALA A 163 -3.01 -2.89 -11.54
CA ALA A 163 -4.06 -2.11 -12.19
C ALA A 163 -5.33 -2.94 -12.49
N GLY A 164 -5.21 -4.25 -12.77
CA GLY A 164 -6.37 -5.15 -12.88
C GLY A 164 -7.16 -5.35 -11.56
N GLU A 165 -6.61 -4.97 -10.41
CA GLU A 165 -7.29 -4.99 -9.11
C GLU A 165 -7.83 -3.62 -8.69
N LEU A 166 -7.62 -2.58 -9.51
CA LEU A 166 -7.92 -1.22 -9.11
C LEU A 166 -9.41 -1.00 -8.84
N GLN A 167 -10.29 -1.65 -9.62
CA GLN A 167 -11.74 -1.62 -9.36
C GLN A 167 -12.06 -2.17 -7.96
N ASN A 168 -11.52 -3.34 -7.63
CA ASN A 168 -11.74 -3.97 -6.32
C ASN A 168 -11.13 -3.14 -5.20
N PHE A 169 -9.96 -2.53 -5.44
CA PHE A 169 -9.33 -1.61 -4.49
C PHE A 169 -10.25 -0.43 -4.13
N CYS A 170 -10.93 0.14 -5.13
CA CYS A 170 -11.79 1.30 -4.95
C CYS A 170 -13.17 0.95 -4.36
N THR A 171 -13.72 -0.19 -4.73
CA THR A 171 -15.16 -0.47 -4.53
C THR A 171 -15.45 -1.65 -3.60
N ALA A 172 -14.51 -2.57 -3.40
CA ALA A 172 -14.78 -3.75 -2.58
C ALA A 172 -14.68 -3.43 -1.09
N ASP A 173 -15.72 -3.76 -0.34
CA ASP A 173 -15.71 -3.81 1.13
C ASP A 173 -15.06 -5.10 1.60
N VAL A 174 -13.74 -5.18 1.41
CA VAL A 174 -12.96 -6.38 1.73
C VAL A 174 -12.87 -6.68 3.22
N PHE A 175 -13.11 -5.66 4.03
CA PHE A 175 -13.08 -5.74 5.48
C PHE A 175 -14.45 -6.13 6.06
N HIS A 176 -15.51 -6.14 5.24
CA HIS A 176 -16.88 -6.43 5.62
C HIS A 176 -17.40 -5.54 6.76
N VAL A 177 -16.99 -4.28 6.76
CA VAL A 177 -17.40 -3.27 7.74
C VAL A 177 -17.84 -1.96 7.09
N GLY A 178 -18.14 -2.00 5.80
CA GLY A 178 -18.54 -0.83 5.02
C GLY A 178 -17.39 0.12 4.72
N MET A 179 -16.15 -0.38 4.61
CA MET A 179 -14.98 0.42 4.25
C MET A 179 -14.22 -0.22 3.10
N THR A 180 -13.81 0.56 2.12
CA THR A 180 -12.96 0.04 1.03
C THR A 180 -11.47 0.21 1.35
N ARG A 181 -10.59 -0.49 0.60
CA ARG A 181 -9.13 -0.34 0.75
C ARG A 181 -8.69 1.08 0.44
N GLU A 182 -9.28 1.71 -0.57
CA GLU A 182 -9.09 3.13 -0.87
C GLU A 182 -9.32 3.96 0.37
N GLU A 183 -10.44 3.77 1.06
CA GLU A 183 -10.81 4.64 2.17
C GLU A 183 -9.87 4.52 3.36
N VAL A 184 -9.36 3.31 3.60
CA VAL A 184 -8.42 3.01 4.67
C VAL A 184 -7.01 3.55 4.35
N LEU A 185 -6.59 3.48 3.09
CA LEU A 185 -5.23 3.83 2.65
C LEU A 185 -5.15 5.18 1.92
N ARG A 186 -6.22 5.99 1.90
CA ARG A 186 -6.32 7.25 1.13
C ARG A 186 -5.23 8.29 1.41
N ARG A 187 -4.58 8.20 2.58
CA ARG A 187 -3.50 9.13 2.99
C ARG A 187 -2.10 8.69 2.58
N MET A 188 -1.97 7.50 1.99
CA MET A 188 -0.71 6.96 1.49
C MET A 188 -0.58 7.26 0.00
N ASP A 189 0.66 7.36 -0.48
CA ASP A 189 0.96 7.43 -1.90
C ASP A 189 0.52 6.11 -2.57
N LEU A 190 -0.01 6.18 -3.79
CA LEU A 190 -0.51 5.01 -4.51
C LEU A 190 0.49 4.62 -5.61
N THR A 191 0.97 3.39 -5.59
CA THR A 191 1.74 2.79 -6.68
C THR A 191 0.86 1.83 -7.44
N ILE A 192 0.73 2.02 -8.75
CA ILE A 192 -0.09 1.20 -9.64
C ILE A 192 0.85 0.35 -10.47
N SER A 193 0.87 -0.96 -10.20
CA SER A 193 1.67 -1.91 -10.96
C SER A 193 0.98 -2.24 -12.28
N MET A 194 1.67 -1.93 -13.38
CA MET A 194 1.23 -2.14 -14.75
C MET A 194 2.01 -3.28 -15.43
N GLY A 195 2.90 -4.00 -14.72
CA GLY A 195 3.83 -4.96 -15.33
C GLY A 195 3.17 -6.05 -16.18
N GLN A 196 1.93 -6.44 -15.85
CA GLN A 196 1.15 -7.43 -16.62
C GLN A 196 0.76 -6.96 -18.03
N PHE A 197 0.78 -5.65 -18.29
CA PHE A 197 0.32 -5.03 -19.53
C PHE A 197 1.42 -4.84 -20.58
N VAL A 198 2.68 -5.07 -20.19
CA VAL A 198 3.84 -4.93 -21.07
C VAL A 198 4.15 -6.25 -21.80
N TYR A 199 3.35 -7.31 -21.57
CA TYR A 199 3.64 -8.67 -22.02
C TYR A 199 2.60 -9.31 -22.94
N GLY A 200 3.12 -9.83 -24.05
CA GLY A 200 2.57 -10.84 -24.97
C GLY A 200 3.69 -11.20 -25.95
N ASP A 201 3.73 -12.42 -26.50
CA ASP A 201 4.50 -12.64 -27.72
C ASP A 201 3.90 -11.76 -28.84
N GLU A 202 4.67 -11.37 -29.88
CA GLU A 202 4.17 -10.45 -30.93
C GLU A 202 2.86 -10.92 -31.58
N LYS A 203 2.55 -12.21 -31.50
CA LYS A 203 1.32 -12.80 -32.03
C LYS A 203 0.15 -12.67 -31.05
N THR A 204 0.40 -12.84 -29.76
CA THR A 204 -0.56 -12.52 -28.70
C THR A 204 -0.81 -11.04 -28.64
N LEU A 205 0.16 -10.19 -29.02
CA LEU A 205 0.01 -8.74 -29.00
C LEU A 205 -1.19 -8.27 -29.83
N GLU A 206 -1.32 -8.65 -31.09
CA GLU A 206 -2.47 -8.22 -31.91
C GLU A 206 -3.80 -8.74 -31.36
N GLU A 207 -3.80 -9.93 -30.74
CA GLU A 207 -4.98 -10.56 -30.17
C GLU A 207 -5.37 -9.98 -28.80
N THR A 208 -4.39 -9.54 -28.00
CA THR A 208 -4.58 -9.00 -26.65
C THR A 208 -4.54 -7.49 -26.61
N GLN A 209 -4.15 -6.80 -27.68
CA GLN A 209 -4.05 -5.35 -27.74
C GLN A 209 -5.36 -4.67 -27.37
N ALA A 210 -6.48 -5.10 -27.95
CA ALA A 210 -7.78 -4.51 -27.66
C ALA A 210 -8.19 -4.73 -26.20
N ILE A 211 -7.88 -5.90 -25.63
CA ILE A 211 -8.17 -6.24 -24.23
C ILE A 211 -7.29 -5.39 -23.30
N LEU A 212 -6.02 -5.23 -23.65
CA LEU A 212 -5.05 -4.42 -22.95
C LEU A 212 -5.46 -2.94 -22.93
N GLU A 213 -5.87 -2.39 -24.09
CA GLU A 213 -6.40 -1.03 -24.19
C GLU A 213 -7.65 -0.87 -23.32
N GLU A 214 -8.60 -1.80 -23.39
CA GLU A 214 -9.82 -1.80 -22.55
C GLU A 214 -9.49 -1.84 -21.06
N ASP A 215 -8.58 -2.72 -20.61
CA ASP A 215 -8.18 -2.84 -19.22
C ASP A 215 -7.47 -1.57 -18.70
N ILE A 216 -6.60 -0.97 -19.53
CA ILE A 216 -5.94 0.30 -19.19
C ILE A 216 -6.97 1.42 -19.14
N GLU A 217 -7.88 1.52 -20.11
CA GLU A 217 -8.96 2.51 -20.14
C GLU A 217 -9.89 2.37 -18.92
N GLU A 218 -10.26 1.14 -18.53
CA GLU A 218 -11.08 0.89 -17.34
C GLU A 218 -10.32 1.32 -16.07
N ALA A 219 -9.09 0.85 -15.88
CA ALA A 219 -8.29 1.19 -14.71
C ALA A 219 -8.09 2.71 -14.61
N THR A 220 -7.77 3.34 -15.73
CA THR A 220 -7.55 4.77 -15.77
C THR A 220 -8.83 5.59 -15.55
N GLY A 221 -9.96 5.17 -16.13
CA GLY A 221 -11.27 5.75 -15.88
C GLY A 221 -11.68 5.68 -14.40
N LEU A 222 -11.38 4.56 -13.73
CA LEU A 222 -11.59 4.41 -12.30
C LEU A 222 -10.78 5.42 -11.49
N LEU A 223 -9.48 5.58 -11.79
CA LEU A 223 -8.64 6.58 -11.11
C LEU A 223 -9.22 7.99 -11.22
N GLN A 224 -9.73 8.36 -12.39
CA GLN A 224 -10.31 9.68 -12.58
C GLN A 224 -11.60 9.88 -11.76
N GLN A 225 -12.34 8.81 -11.48
CA GLN A 225 -13.61 8.87 -10.73
C GLN A 225 -13.44 8.72 -9.22
N MET A 226 -12.25 8.31 -8.76
CA MET A 226 -11.99 8.10 -7.33
C MET A 226 -12.22 9.38 -6.50
N PRO A 227 -12.95 9.29 -5.37
CA PRO A 227 -13.22 10.42 -4.50
C PRO A 227 -12.00 10.73 -3.64
N PHE A 228 -11.04 11.45 -4.19
CA PHE A 228 -9.87 11.85 -3.42
C PHE A 228 -10.16 13.08 -2.55
N GLU A 229 -9.92 12.96 -1.24
CA GLU A 229 -10.02 14.10 -0.31
C GLU A 229 -8.91 15.14 -0.53
N LYS A 230 -7.71 14.66 -0.89
CA LYS A 230 -6.49 15.47 -1.06
C LYS A 230 -5.61 14.88 -2.16
N PRO A 231 -4.89 15.73 -2.90
CA PRO A 231 -3.86 15.23 -3.80
C PRO A 231 -2.77 14.47 -3.05
N ARG A 232 -2.32 13.36 -3.63
CA ARG A 232 -1.22 12.50 -3.14
C ARG A 232 -0.30 12.15 -4.30
N ALA A 233 0.81 11.45 -4.04
CA ALA A 233 1.60 10.91 -5.13
C ALA A 233 0.91 9.68 -5.73
N VAL A 234 0.91 9.60 -7.06
CA VAL A 234 0.47 8.42 -7.82
C VAL A 234 1.61 8.01 -8.74
N THR A 235 2.15 6.82 -8.49
CA THR A 235 3.24 6.24 -9.27
C THR A 235 2.69 5.16 -10.18
N PHE A 236 2.83 5.31 -11.49
CA PHE A 236 2.66 4.19 -12.41
C PHE A 236 3.96 3.40 -12.44
N ASN A 237 3.96 2.19 -11.88
CA ASN A 237 5.11 1.29 -11.89
C ASN A 237 4.98 0.27 -13.01
N ILE A 238 5.92 0.31 -13.95
CA ILE A 238 5.98 -0.52 -15.13
C ILE A 238 7.27 -1.35 -15.05
N THR A 239 7.18 -2.60 -14.60
CA THR A 239 8.34 -3.51 -14.49
C THR A 239 8.23 -4.62 -15.53
N HIS A 240 9.32 -4.89 -16.27
CA HIS A 240 9.39 -6.04 -17.17
C HIS A 240 10.80 -6.68 -17.27
N ASP A 241 10.86 -8.00 -17.40
CA ASP A 241 12.08 -8.83 -17.44
C ASP A 241 12.76 -8.88 -18.82
N HIS A 242 12.38 -8.01 -19.76
CA HIS A 242 12.89 -8.03 -21.14
C HIS A 242 13.74 -6.82 -21.49
N ALA A 243 14.70 -7.03 -22.37
CA ALA A 243 15.60 -5.98 -22.86
C ALA A 243 14.88 -4.93 -23.75
N LYS A 244 13.76 -5.31 -24.38
CA LYS A 244 12.98 -4.45 -25.27
C LYS A 244 11.65 -4.09 -24.63
N ALA A 245 11.33 -2.80 -24.66
CA ALA A 245 10.10 -2.21 -24.15
C ALA A 245 8.95 -2.43 -25.13
N VAL A 246 8.55 -3.68 -25.36
CA VAL A 246 7.43 -3.98 -26.26
C VAL A 246 6.18 -3.31 -25.66
N ASN A 247 5.52 -2.45 -26.43
CA ASN A 247 4.29 -1.70 -26.07
C ASN A 247 4.44 -0.50 -25.12
N LEU A 248 5.64 -0.08 -24.74
CA LEU A 248 5.79 1.07 -23.84
C LEU A 248 5.10 2.33 -24.40
N ALA A 249 5.28 2.62 -25.69
CA ALA A 249 4.63 3.75 -26.35
C ALA A 249 3.10 3.73 -26.21
N GLN A 250 2.51 2.54 -26.35
CA GLN A 250 1.07 2.36 -26.29
C GLN A 250 0.52 2.45 -24.87
N VAL A 251 1.21 1.85 -23.90
CA VAL A 251 0.88 2.00 -22.48
C VAL A 251 0.93 3.48 -22.10
N LEU A 252 1.98 4.20 -22.49
CA LEU A 252 2.11 5.62 -22.18
C LEU A 252 1.06 6.47 -22.88
N GLN A 253 0.75 6.20 -24.15
CA GLN A 253 -0.32 6.89 -24.88
C GLN A 253 -1.69 6.69 -24.22
N SER A 254 -1.97 5.48 -23.72
CA SER A 254 -3.22 5.16 -23.03
C SER A 254 -3.26 5.77 -21.62
N LEU A 255 -2.10 5.88 -20.95
CA LEU A 255 -1.98 6.51 -19.64
C LEU A 255 -2.05 8.04 -19.71
N GLN A 256 -1.61 8.66 -20.82
CA GLN A 256 -1.48 10.11 -20.94
C GLN A 256 -2.74 10.88 -20.52
N PRO A 257 -3.95 10.59 -21.03
CA PRO A 257 -5.15 11.34 -20.65
C PRO A 257 -5.40 11.33 -19.14
N THR A 258 -5.08 10.21 -18.48
CA THR A 258 -5.29 10.04 -17.05
C THR A 258 -4.18 10.63 -16.22
N PHE A 259 -2.96 10.58 -16.72
CA PHE A 259 -1.83 11.28 -16.15
C PHE A 259 -2.10 12.79 -16.10
N GLU A 260 -2.58 13.37 -17.21
CA GLU A 260 -2.99 14.78 -17.31
C GLU A 260 -4.20 15.09 -16.41
N ALA A 261 -5.26 14.28 -16.45
CA ALA A 261 -6.46 14.50 -15.65
C ALA A 261 -6.20 14.46 -14.13
N LEU A 262 -5.34 13.54 -13.66
CA LEU A 262 -4.94 13.49 -12.26
C LEU A 262 -4.02 14.66 -11.91
N ARG A 263 -3.05 15.00 -12.76
CA ARG A 263 -2.20 16.20 -12.57
C ARG A 263 -3.05 17.46 -12.42
N ASP A 264 -4.05 17.67 -13.27
CA ASP A 264 -4.90 18.86 -13.25
C ASP A 264 -5.75 18.96 -11.97
N LYS A 265 -5.97 17.83 -11.29
CA LYS A 265 -6.55 17.77 -9.94
C LYS A 265 -5.54 18.00 -8.81
N GLY A 266 -4.28 18.29 -9.15
CA GLY A 266 -3.18 18.60 -8.23
C GLY A 266 -2.36 17.40 -7.77
N PHE A 267 -2.58 16.20 -8.33
CA PHE A 267 -1.83 14.99 -7.95
C PHE A 267 -0.37 15.10 -8.36
N GLN A 268 0.50 14.52 -7.53
CA GLN A 268 1.91 14.37 -7.90
C GLN A 268 2.08 13.07 -8.69
N MET A 269 2.16 13.20 -10.01
CA MET A 269 2.31 12.06 -10.89
C MET A 269 3.77 11.61 -10.96
N ARG A 270 4.00 10.29 -10.93
CA ARG A 270 5.31 9.65 -11.08
C ARG A 270 5.21 8.49 -12.05
N LEU A 271 6.30 8.23 -12.75
CA LEU A 271 6.46 7.06 -13.60
C LEU A 271 7.71 6.33 -13.12
N HIS A 272 7.54 5.12 -12.63
CA HIS A 272 8.63 4.20 -12.36
C HIS A 272 8.61 3.14 -13.44
N TYR A 273 9.69 3.02 -14.20
CA TYR A 273 9.82 2.07 -15.28
C TYR A 273 11.11 1.29 -15.09
N ILE A 274 11.02 -0.04 -15.05
CA ILE A 274 12.16 -0.93 -14.89
C ILE A 274 12.15 -1.97 -15.99
N ASN A 275 13.29 -2.16 -16.63
CA ASN A 275 13.58 -3.30 -17.47
C ASN A 275 14.99 -3.84 -17.27
N HIS A 276 15.36 -4.90 -18.00
CA HIS A 276 16.67 -5.55 -17.86
C HIS A 276 17.87 -4.60 -18.06
N ASN A 277 17.71 -3.55 -18.87
CA ASN A 277 18.76 -2.63 -19.29
C ASN A 277 18.60 -1.22 -18.73
N LEU A 278 17.49 -0.91 -18.07
CA LEU A 278 17.08 0.46 -17.77
C LEU A 278 16.17 0.50 -16.55
N GLU A 279 16.52 1.33 -15.58
CA GLU A 279 15.58 1.81 -14.58
C GLU A 279 15.42 3.33 -14.73
N ILE A 280 14.17 3.76 -14.82
CA ILE A 280 13.74 5.14 -14.83
C ILE A 280 12.81 5.30 -13.63
N ASP A 281 13.30 5.90 -12.54
CA ASP A 281 12.42 6.44 -11.48
C ASP A 281 12.21 7.92 -11.74
N TRP A 282 11.06 8.26 -12.30
CA TRP A 282 10.76 9.59 -12.77
C TRP A 282 9.71 10.30 -11.94
N GLN A 283 10.18 11.28 -11.18
CA GLN A 283 9.34 12.26 -10.48
C GLN A 283 9.47 13.61 -11.18
N LEU A 284 8.55 13.91 -12.10
CA LEU A 284 8.56 15.21 -12.76
C LEU A 284 7.72 16.22 -11.99
N GLY A 285 8.34 17.38 -11.73
CA GLY A 285 7.61 18.55 -11.26
C GLY A 285 6.74 19.13 -12.37
N SER A 286 5.82 20.03 -12.01
CA SER A 286 4.91 20.69 -12.98
C SER A 286 5.62 21.40 -14.13
N ALA A 287 6.88 21.78 -13.97
CA ALA A 287 7.66 22.49 -14.99
C ALA A 287 7.96 21.67 -16.24
N VAL A 288 7.93 20.32 -16.16
CA VAL A 288 8.30 19.47 -17.32
C VAL A 288 7.36 19.63 -18.52
N TRP A 289 6.11 19.98 -18.24
CA TRP A 289 5.06 20.10 -19.24
C TRP A 289 5.25 21.31 -20.13
N ASP A 290 6.00 22.29 -19.63
CA ASP A 290 6.30 23.54 -20.31
C ASP A 290 7.69 23.53 -20.96
N TRP A 291 8.42 22.40 -20.88
CA TRP A 291 9.76 22.31 -21.44
C TRP A 291 9.73 22.38 -22.96
N SER A 292 10.63 23.19 -23.52
CA SER A 292 10.94 23.13 -24.95
C SER A 292 11.62 21.81 -25.32
N VAL A 293 11.66 21.49 -26.61
CA VAL A 293 12.40 20.32 -27.13
C VAL A 293 13.87 20.36 -26.69
N GLU A 294 14.50 21.54 -26.71
CA GLU A 294 15.87 21.74 -26.25
C GLU A 294 16.02 21.54 -24.74
N GLU A 295 15.04 21.98 -23.95
CA GLU A 295 15.01 21.76 -22.50
C GLU A 295 14.84 20.28 -22.18
N TRP A 296 13.97 19.57 -22.90
CA TRP A 296 13.87 18.12 -22.85
C TRP A 296 15.21 17.45 -23.15
N ARG A 297 15.82 17.74 -24.30
CA ARG A 297 17.15 17.22 -24.68
C ARG A 297 18.22 17.52 -23.63
N THR A 298 18.23 18.73 -23.08
CA THR A 298 19.22 19.18 -22.09
C THR A 298 19.02 18.51 -20.73
N ASN A 299 17.79 18.46 -20.24
CA ASN A 299 17.47 17.90 -18.94
C ASN A 299 17.54 16.38 -18.94
N MET A 300 17.16 15.71 -20.03
CA MET A 300 17.35 14.26 -20.18
C MET A 300 18.83 13.88 -20.15
N ARG A 301 19.71 14.62 -20.85
CA ARG A 301 21.17 14.39 -20.76
C ARG A 301 21.68 14.53 -19.33
N LYS A 302 21.27 15.60 -18.64
CA LYS A 302 21.64 15.82 -17.22
C LYS A 302 21.10 14.72 -16.29
N LEU A 303 19.91 14.19 -16.56
CA LEU A 303 19.30 13.11 -15.77
C LEU A 303 20.01 11.77 -16.02
N GLY A 304 20.41 11.49 -17.26
CA GLY A 304 21.26 10.35 -17.60
C GLY A 304 22.62 10.39 -16.89
N ASP A 305 23.14 11.58 -16.63
CA ASP A 305 24.38 11.79 -15.86
C ASP A 305 24.18 11.65 -14.34
N LEU A 306 22.94 11.72 -13.82
CA LEU A 306 22.67 11.94 -12.39
C LEU A 306 22.17 10.75 -11.57
N ASN A 307 21.64 9.67 -12.16
CA ASN A 307 21.42 8.36 -11.50
C ASN A 307 20.59 7.44 -12.39
N VAL A 308 21.24 6.73 -13.32
CA VAL A 308 20.75 5.42 -13.77
C VAL A 308 21.44 4.38 -12.87
N GLY A 309 21.03 4.34 -11.61
CA GLY A 309 21.49 3.30 -10.69
C GLY A 309 20.87 1.99 -11.14
N PHE A 310 21.64 1.10 -11.76
CA PHE A 310 21.21 -0.28 -11.99
C PHE A 310 21.02 -0.98 -10.63
N PRO A 311 19.82 -1.46 -10.25
CA PRO A 311 19.68 -2.50 -9.27
C PRO A 311 19.61 -3.80 -10.05
N LEU A 312 20.74 -4.22 -10.61
CA LEU A 312 20.93 -5.66 -10.79
C LEU A 312 20.95 -6.23 -9.38
N HIS A 313 20.02 -7.15 -9.10
CA HIS A 313 19.86 -7.81 -7.81
C HIS A 313 21.19 -8.01 -7.09
N VAL A 314 21.23 -7.39 -5.92
CA VAL A 314 22.27 -7.38 -4.90
C VAL A 314 22.76 -8.79 -4.57
N GLN A 315 23.85 -9.21 -5.22
CA GLN A 315 24.96 -9.91 -4.55
C GLN A 315 26.37 -9.43 -4.99
N ASP A 316 26.51 -8.69 -6.10
CA ASP A 316 27.83 -8.26 -6.62
C ASP A 316 28.02 -6.73 -6.84
N ALA A 317 27.11 -5.89 -6.34
CA ALA A 317 27.20 -4.43 -6.56
C ALA A 317 28.16 -3.74 -5.58
N GLN A 318 29.47 -3.81 -5.86
CA GLN A 318 30.52 -2.98 -5.25
C GLN A 318 31.06 -1.88 -6.20
N ASP A 319 30.38 -1.53 -7.29
CA ASP A 319 30.94 -0.58 -8.25
C ASP A 319 30.05 0.66 -8.49
N PRO A 320 30.29 1.75 -7.75
CA PRO A 320 29.62 3.04 -7.95
C PRO A 320 30.09 3.82 -9.19
N GLU A 321 30.94 3.28 -10.07
CA GLU A 321 31.46 4.00 -11.25
C GLU A 321 30.80 3.62 -12.60
N LYS A 322 29.69 2.87 -12.61
CA LYS A 322 29.00 2.55 -13.87
C LYS A 322 28.04 3.67 -14.30
N THR A 323 28.59 4.74 -14.86
CA THR A 323 27.86 5.61 -15.79
C THR A 323 27.54 4.83 -17.07
N LEU A 324 26.38 5.08 -17.68
CA LEU A 324 26.02 4.50 -18.98
C LEU A 324 27.09 4.86 -20.01
N THR A 325 27.54 3.89 -20.81
CA THR A 325 28.42 4.20 -21.94
C THR A 325 27.66 5.00 -22.99
N GLU A 326 28.36 5.85 -23.75
CA GLU A 326 27.75 6.65 -24.84
C GLU A 326 27.00 5.77 -25.86
N GLU A 327 27.42 4.51 -26.02
CA GLU A 327 26.80 3.51 -26.88
C GLU A 327 25.51 2.92 -26.27
N GLN A 328 25.46 2.73 -24.95
CA GLN A 328 24.22 2.36 -24.25
C GLN A 328 23.20 3.50 -24.28
N PHE A 329 23.64 4.75 -24.14
CA PHE A 329 22.78 5.92 -24.24
C PHE A 329 22.16 6.04 -25.64
N LYS A 330 22.96 5.91 -26.70
CA LYS A 330 22.47 5.90 -28.10
C LYS A 330 21.44 4.79 -28.38
N ASN A 331 21.55 3.66 -27.69
CA ASN A 331 20.59 2.56 -27.79
C ASN A 331 19.31 2.80 -26.96
N GLN A 332 19.32 3.74 -26.02
CA GLN A 332 18.22 4.09 -25.09
C GLN A 332 17.50 5.39 -25.46
N ASP A 333 18.08 6.24 -26.32
CA ASP A 333 17.43 7.41 -26.94
C ASP A 333 15.98 7.14 -27.40
N PRO A 334 15.66 5.96 -27.99
CA PRO A 334 14.28 5.64 -28.36
C PRO A 334 13.29 5.64 -27.17
N THR A 335 13.71 5.22 -25.98
CA THR A 335 12.83 5.14 -24.79
C THR A 335 12.46 6.54 -24.30
N TRP A 336 13.43 7.46 -24.27
CA TRP A 336 13.19 8.84 -23.85
C TRP A 336 12.29 9.58 -24.82
N ASP A 337 12.54 9.41 -26.12
CA ASP A 337 11.68 9.97 -27.17
C ASP A 337 10.27 9.39 -27.09
N ILE A 338 10.14 8.09 -26.81
CA ILE A 338 8.84 7.46 -26.57
C ILE A 338 8.12 8.12 -25.39
N ILE A 339 8.78 8.35 -24.26
CA ILE A 339 8.13 8.96 -23.09
C ILE A 339 7.76 10.42 -23.37
N ALA A 340 8.67 11.23 -23.90
CA ALA A 340 8.38 12.63 -24.23
C ALA A 340 7.24 12.76 -25.25
N ARG A 341 7.25 11.91 -26.29
CA ARG A 341 6.23 11.93 -27.34
C ARG A 341 4.86 11.46 -26.83
N HIS A 342 4.82 10.31 -26.14
CA HIS A 342 3.55 9.64 -25.83
C HIS A 342 2.95 10.01 -24.48
N LEU A 343 3.76 10.49 -23.52
CA LEU A 343 3.25 10.94 -22.22
C LEU A 343 3.11 12.47 -22.14
N TYR A 344 3.95 13.21 -22.86
CA TYR A 344 4.02 14.68 -22.79
C TYR A 344 3.66 15.39 -24.11
N GLY A 345 3.42 14.65 -25.20
CA GLY A 345 3.07 15.23 -26.49
C GLY A 345 4.20 16.01 -27.19
N VAL A 346 5.46 15.79 -26.80
CA VAL A 346 6.62 16.53 -27.35
C VAL A 346 7.24 15.76 -28.51
N ASN A 347 7.27 16.39 -29.70
CA ASN A 347 7.91 15.82 -30.87
C ASN A 347 9.41 16.18 -30.93
N MET A 348 10.27 15.17 -30.73
CA MET A 348 11.73 15.32 -30.67
C MET A 348 12.42 15.26 -32.04
N ASP A 349 11.68 15.05 -33.14
CA ASP A 349 12.23 14.87 -34.50
C ASP A 349 12.52 16.20 -35.26
N MET A 350 12.35 17.35 -34.61
CA MET A 350 12.67 18.68 -35.14
C MET A 350 14.04 19.18 -34.66
#